data_AF-A0A558NLW2-F1
#
_entry.id   AF-A0A558NLW2-F1
#
_cell.length_a   1.000
_cell.length_b   1.000
_cell.length_c   1.000
_cell.angle_alpha   90.00
_cell.angle_beta   90.00
_cell.angle_gamma   90.00
#
_symmetry.space_group_name_H-M   'P 1'
#
loop_
_entity.id
_entity.type
_entity.pdbx_description
1 polymer ?
#
loop_
_entity_poly.entity_id
_entity_poly.type
_entity_poly.pdbx_seq_one_letter_code
_entity_poly.pdbx_strand_id
1 'polypeptide(L)'
;MPIPNYQAFMQPLVSQIADGRVHSLAELKTPLCNALQIDEEQRAETIASSGNRTVVSNRLGWARTYLHKAGLLSIPKPGFVQITERGLQALQSGQHINNAYLKQFPEFLEFIRPVKDATDASADTAKTTHEDDTTPDEQIKSAWQTLNSALAEDLIELVKKQTPQFFEVLVVQMMQAMGYGGWSKDSGSATQYTGDGGIDGIINEDPLGLETIYLQAKRYTDAAVGRPDIQAFVGALEMKRARKGVFITTSRFSRDALDYVSLIEKKVVLIDGKQLAELMIKHNLGVSVKETYQVKAIDSDYFAED
;
A
#
# COMPACT_ATOMS: atom_id res chain seq x y z
N MET A 1 -3.41 6.45 -19.71
CA MET A 1 -2.74 7.67 -19.16
C MET A 1 -2.84 7.61 -17.63
N PRO A 2 -2.02 8.33 -16.85
CA PRO A 2 -2.26 8.41 -15.40
C PRO A 2 -3.56 9.17 -15.11
N ILE A 3 -4.28 8.79 -14.05
CA ILE A 3 -5.43 9.56 -13.56
C ILE A 3 -4.94 10.99 -13.24
N PRO A 4 -5.67 12.06 -13.63
CA PRO A 4 -5.31 13.44 -13.29
C PRO A 4 -5.27 13.67 -11.77
N ASN A 5 -4.40 14.59 -11.31
CA ASN A 5 -4.31 14.96 -9.90
C ASN A 5 -5.62 15.61 -9.39
N TYR A 6 -5.74 15.80 -8.07
CA TYR A 6 -6.95 16.40 -7.49
C TYR A 6 -7.20 17.85 -7.92
N GLN A 7 -6.15 18.62 -8.26
CA GLN A 7 -6.30 20.00 -8.73
C GLN A 7 -7.06 20.06 -10.07
N ALA A 8 -6.85 19.08 -10.95
CA ALA A 8 -7.57 18.98 -12.22
C ALA A 8 -9.10 18.82 -12.04
N PHE A 9 -9.57 18.30 -10.91
CA PHE A 9 -11.00 18.21 -10.59
C PHE A 9 -11.60 19.52 -10.10
N MET A 10 -10.79 20.50 -9.68
CA MET A 10 -11.29 21.71 -9.03
C MET A 10 -12.14 22.57 -9.98
N GLN A 11 -11.57 22.99 -11.11
CA GLN A 11 -12.29 23.84 -12.06
C GLN A 11 -13.53 23.16 -12.64
N PRO A 12 -13.47 21.90 -13.15
CA PRO A 12 -14.66 21.20 -13.62
C PRO A 12 -15.74 21.05 -12.55
N LEU A 13 -15.36 20.79 -11.29
CA LEU A 13 -16.31 20.68 -10.19
C LEU A 13 -17.06 22.00 -9.98
N VAL A 14 -16.36 23.14 -9.86
CA VAL A 14 -17.00 24.44 -9.69
C VAL A 14 -17.91 24.77 -10.89
N SER A 15 -17.48 24.47 -12.12
CA SER A 15 -18.28 24.69 -13.32
C SER A 15 -19.59 23.88 -13.33
N GLN A 16 -19.58 22.62 -12.88
CA GLN A 16 -20.78 21.77 -12.88
C GLN A 16 -21.84 22.23 -11.87
N ILE A 17 -21.43 22.90 -10.79
CA ILE A 17 -22.33 23.39 -9.74
C ILE A 17 -22.69 24.88 -9.89
N ALA A 18 -22.35 25.49 -11.03
CA ALA A 18 -22.55 26.91 -11.30
C ALA A 18 -24.04 27.32 -11.39
N ASP A 19 -24.96 26.36 -11.44
CA ASP A 19 -26.41 26.60 -11.45
C ASP A 19 -26.97 27.05 -10.08
N GLY A 20 -26.13 27.08 -9.04
CA GLY A 20 -26.53 27.50 -7.70
C GLY A 20 -27.30 26.44 -6.91
N ARG A 21 -27.57 25.27 -7.48
CA ARG A 21 -28.34 24.20 -6.83
C ARG A 21 -27.46 23.34 -5.94
N VAL A 22 -28.09 22.57 -5.05
CA VAL A 22 -27.42 21.57 -4.23
C VAL A 22 -27.26 20.30 -5.05
N HIS A 23 -26.02 19.85 -5.25
CA HIS A 23 -25.68 18.64 -5.99
C HIS A 23 -25.06 17.59 -5.07
N SER A 24 -25.29 16.31 -5.37
CA SER A 24 -24.58 15.20 -4.74
C SER A 24 -23.18 15.06 -5.34
N LEU A 25 -22.16 14.81 -4.51
CA LEU A 25 -20.83 14.54 -5.04
C LEU A 25 -20.79 13.24 -5.85
N ALA A 26 -21.69 12.30 -5.54
CA ALA A 26 -21.78 11.02 -6.23
C ALA A 26 -22.33 11.17 -7.66
N GLU A 27 -23.34 12.02 -7.87
CA GLU A 27 -23.90 12.27 -9.22
C GLU A 27 -22.91 13.05 -10.11
N LEU A 28 -22.13 13.95 -9.52
CA LEU A 28 -21.12 14.74 -10.23
C LEU A 28 -19.91 13.91 -10.69
N LYS A 29 -19.67 12.74 -10.09
CA LYS A 29 -18.49 11.91 -10.40
C LYS A 29 -18.41 11.55 -11.89
N THR A 30 -19.50 11.06 -12.49
CA THR A 30 -19.49 10.61 -13.89
C THR A 30 -19.32 11.79 -14.88
N PRO A 31 -20.07 12.89 -14.78
CA PRO A 31 -19.83 14.08 -15.59
C PRO A 31 -18.39 14.62 -15.50
N LEU A 32 -17.81 14.62 -14.29
CA LEU A 32 -16.43 15.09 -14.08
C LEU A 32 -15.40 14.15 -14.72
N CYS A 33 -15.58 12.83 -14.62
CA CYS A 33 -14.74 11.87 -15.34
C CYS A 33 -14.79 12.07 -16.85
N ASN A 34 -16.00 12.29 -17.39
CA ASN A 34 -16.18 12.54 -18.83
C ASN A 34 -15.47 13.84 -19.27
N ALA A 35 -15.61 14.91 -18.48
CA ALA A 35 -14.96 16.19 -18.75
C ALA A 35 -13.42 16.10 -18.72
N LEU A 36 -12.89 15.20 -17.89
CA LEU A 36 -11.45 14.94 -17.76
C LEU A 36 -10.93 13.80 -18.64
N GLN A 37 -11.78 13.22 -19.50
CA GLN A 37 -11.42 12.09 -20.38
C GLN A 37 -10.86 10.87 -19.63
N ILE A 38 -11.41 10.59 -18.45
CA ILE A 38 -11.03 9.43 -17.62
C ILE A 38 -11.82 8.21 -18.09
N ASP A 39 -11.11 7.14 -18.49
CA ASP A 39 -11.69 5.90 -19.00
C ASP A 39 -12.25 5.00 -17.87
N GLU A 40 -12.89 3.89 -18.25
CA GLU A 40 -13.55 2.99 -17.31
C GLU A 40 -12.57 2.21 -16.41
N GLU A 41 -11.40 1.85 -16.94
CA GLU A 41 -10.35 1.16 -16.19
C GLU A 41 -9.79 2.08 -15.10
N GLN A 42 -9.49 3.32 -15.46
CA GLN A 42 -9.06 4.38 -14.53
C GLN A 42 -10.13 4.71 -13.48
N ARG A 43 -11.41 4.71 -13.84
CA ARG A 43 -12.52 4.94 -12.89
C ARG A 43 -12.62 3.83 -11.85
N ALA A 44 -12.28 2.60 -12.24
CA ALA A 44 -12.30 1.41 -11.40
C ALA A 44 -11.04 1.26 -10.53
N GLU A 45 -9.97 2.02 -10.78
CA GLU A 45 -8.72 1.93 -10.02
C GLU A 45 -8.96 2.19 -8.52
N THR A 46 -8.77 1.16 -7.70
CA THR A 46 -8.97 1.20 -6.25
C THR A 46 -7.72 1.61 -5.51
N ILE A 47 -7.89 2.34 -4.40
CA ILE A 47 -6.81 2.58 -3.46
C ILE A 47 -6.55 1.28 -2.70
N ALA A 48 -5.39 0.67 -2.94
CA ALA A 48 -4.99 -0.65 -2.40
C ALA A 48 -5.12 -0.82 -0.86
N SER A 49 -5.21 0.28 -0.10
CA SER A 49 -5.35 0.26 1.37
C SER A 49 -6.79 0.44 1.87
N SER A 50 -7.73 0.91 1.05
CA SER A 50 -9.11 1.21 1.49
C SER A 50 -10.15 0.19 1.03
N GLY A 51 -9.82 -0.68 0.05
CA GLY A 51 -10.68 -1.73 -0.51
C GLY A 51 -11.93 -1.23 -1.28
N ASN A 52 -12.58 -0.18 -0.79
CA ASN A 52 -13.87 0.32 -1.26
C ASN A 52 -13.83 1.74 -1.85
N ARG A 53 -12.68 2.43 -1.82
CA ARG A 53 -12.54 3.79 -2.40
C ARG A 53 -11.68 3.77 -3.66
N THR A 54 -12.19 4.36 -4.74
CA THR A 54 -11.42 4.54 -5.98
C THR A 54 -10.53 5.77 -5.90
N VAL A 55 -9.42 5.77 -6.64
CA VAL A 55 -8.47 6.91 -6.73
C VAL A 55 -9.21 8.19 -7.13
N VAL A 56 -10.09 8.10 -8.13
CA VAL A 56 -10.96 9.20 -8.56
C VAL A 56 -11.82 9.75 -7.41
N SER A 57 -12.44 8.87 -6.63
CA SER A 57 -13.33 9.29 -5.53
C SER A 57 -12.56 10.02 -4.44
N ASN A 58 -11.33 9.59 -4.16
CA ASN A 58 -10.44 10.26 -3.21
C ASN A 58 -10.01 11.64 -3.71
N ARG A 59 -9.55 11.74 -4.96
CA ARG A 59 -9.11 13.00 -5.56
C ARG A 59 -10.25 14.01 -5.68
N LEU A 60 -11.45 13.56 -6.05
CA LEU A 60 -12.66 14.39 -6.03
C LEU A 60 -13.02 14.87 -4.61
N GLY A 61 -12.90 13.99 -3.61
CA GLY A 61 -13.11 14.34 -2.21
C GLY A 61 -12.15 15.42 -1.70
N TRP A 62 -10.88 15.37 -2.13
CA TRP A 62 -9.87 16.38 -1.83
C TRP A 62 -10.11 17.71 -2.57
N ALA A 63 -10.43 17.66 -3.86
CA ALA A 63 -10.83 18.85 -4.64
C ALA A 63 -11.99 19.58 -3.95
N ARG A 64 -13.04 18.85 -3.57
CA ARG A 64 -14.16 19.39 -2.79
C ARG A 64 -13.71 20.02 -1.48
N THR A 65 -12.86 19.33 -0.71
CA THR A 65 -12.39 19.81 0.60
C THR A 65 -11.59 21.10 0.46
N TYR A 66 -10.70 21.19 -0.52
CA TYR A 66 -9.89 22.38 -0.77
C TYR A 66 -10.74 23.57 -1.21
N LEU A 67 -11.69 23.35 -2.15
CA LEU A 67 -12.63 24.38 -2.58
C LEU A 67 -13.52 24.87 -1.43
N HIS A 68 -13.98 23.96 -0.57
CA HIS A 68 -14.76 24.31 0.63
C HIS A 68 -13.94 25.17 1.60
N LYS A 69 -12.69 24.76 1.89
CA LYS A 69 -11.80 25.50 2.80
C LYS A 69 -11.38 26.86 2.24
N ALA A 70 -11.37 27.02 0.92
CA ALA A 70 -11.18 28.30 0.24
C ALA A 70 -12.47 29.12 0.07
N GLY A 71 -13.62 28.58 0.49
CA GLY A 71 -14.93 29.26 0.45
C GLY A 71 -15.59 29.32 -0.93
N LEU A 72 -15.12 28.57 -1.93
CA LEU A 72 -15.70 28.54 -3.29
C LEU A 72 -16.97 27.68 -3.38
N LEU A 73 -17.14 26.73 -2.46
CA LEU A 73 -18.36 25.94 -2.32
C LEU A 73 -18.70 25.76 -0.84
N SER A 74 -19.96 25.48 -0.54
CA SER A 74 -20.45 25.05 0.77
C SER A 74 -20.81 23.56 0.75
N ILE A 75 -20.91 22.97 1.94
CA ILE A 75 -21.36 21.58 2.14
C ILE A 75 -22.66 21.64 2.95
N PRO A 76 -23.85 21.75 2.30
CA PRO A 76 -25.12 21.89 3.02
C PRO A 76 -25.44 20.69 3.91
N LYS A 77 -25.06 19.49 3.45
CA LYS A 77 -25.18 18.23 4.18
C LYS A 77 -24.10 17.24 3.70
N PRO A 78 -23.76 16.19 4.48
CA PRO A 78 -22.72 15.23 4.13
C PRO A 78 -22.90 14.66 2.71
N GLY A 79 -21.85 14.74 1.89
CA GLY A 79 -21.87 14.24 0.52
C GLY A 79 -22.50 15.18 -0.53
N PHE A 80 -23.02 16.35 -0.14
CA PHE A 80 -23.59 17.34 -1.05
C PHE A 80 -22.74 18.62 -1.09
N VAL A 81 -22.83 19.33 -2.21
CA VAL A 81 -22.09 20.57 -2.48
C VAL A 81 -22.99 21.61 -3.13
N GLN A 82 -22.71 22.88 -2.88
CA GLN A 82 -23.38 24.01 -3.54
C GLN A 82 -22.37 25.14 -3.74
N ILE A 83 -22.41 25.80 -4.90
CA ILE A 83 -21.49 26.92 -5.18
C ILE A 83 -21.81 28.12 -4.29
N THR A 84 -20.78 28.88 -3.88
CA THR A 84 -20.94 30.17 -3.19
C THR A 84 -20.85 31.33 -4.18
N GLU A 85 -21.15 32.54 -3.72
CA GLU A 85 -20.90 33.76 -4.50
C GLU A 85 -19.41 33.89 -4.90
N ARG A 86 -18.50 33.55 -3.99
CA ARG A 86 -17.05 33.50 -4.26
C ARG A 86 -16.72 32.49 -5.36
N GLY A 87 -17.36 31.32 -5.37
CA GLY A 87 -17.20 30.31 -6.43
C GLY A 87 -17.65 30.82 -7.80
N LEU A 88 -18.77 31.55 -7.85
CA LEU A 88 -19.26 32.18 -9.09
C LEU A 88 -18.30 33.26 -9.60
N GLN A 89 -17.81 34.13 -8.70
CA GLN A 89 -16.79 35.13 -9.04
C GLN A 89 -15.50 34.47 -9.56
N ALA A 90 -15.10 33.35 -8.96
CA ALA A 90 -13.93 32.59 -9.40
C ALA A 90 -14.08 32.08 -10.84
N LEU A 91 -15.25 31.54 -11.21
CA LEU A 91 -15.53 31.14 -12.59
C LEU A 91 -15.52 32.33 -13.56
N GLN A 92 -16.11 33.46 -13.16
CA GLN A 92 -16.17 34.67 -13.98
C GLN A 92 -14.79 35.31 -14.21
N SER A 93 -13.84 35.09 -13.30
CA SER A 93 -12.48 35.61 -13.43
C SER A 93 -11.71 35.06 -14.64
N GLY A 94 -12.12 33.91 -15.18
CA GLY A 94 -11.43 33.21 -16.26
C GLY A 94 -10.08 32.61 -15.87
N GLN A 95 -9.66 32.73 -14.61
CA GLN A 95 -8.44 32.11 -14.10
C GLN A 95 -8.65 30.62 -13.85
N HIS A 96 -7.60 29.82 -14.06
CA HIS A 96 -7.63 28.39 -13.79
C HIS A 96 -7.69 28.14 -12.27
N ILE A 97 -8.75 27.48 -11.80
CA ILE A 97 -8.96 27.22 -10.38
C ILE A 97 -8.09 26.02 -9.97
N ASN A 98 -6.95 26.30 -9.32
CA ASN A 98 -6.00 25.34 -8.75
C ASN A 98 -5.49 25.84 -7.39
N ASN A 99 -4.55 25.13 -6.76
CA ASN A 99 -4.01 25.55 -5.47
C ASN A 99 -3.37 26.95 -5.50
N ALA A 100 -2.73 27.33 -6.61
CA ALA A 100 -2.15 28.66 -6.75
C ALA A 100 -3.24 29.75 -6.73
N TYR A 101 -4.37 29.52 -7.39
CA TYR A 101 -5.55 30.37 -7.30
C TYR A 101 -6.11 30.39 -5.87
N LEU A 102 -6.25 29.24 -5.21
CA LEU A 102 -6.84 29.19 -3.85
C LEU A 102 -5.99 29.89 -2.78
N LYS A 103 -4.66 29.98 -2.97
CA LYS A 103 -3.74 30.68 -2.05
C LYS A 103 -4.01 32.18 -1.89
N GLN A 104 -4.86 32.79 -2.71
CA GLN A 104 -5.28 34.18 -2.51
C GLN A 104 -6.27 34.36 -1.35
N PHE A 105 -6.91 33.28 -0.88
CA PHE A 105 -7.91 33.34 0.17
C PHE A 105 -7.29 33.07 1.56
N PRO A 106 -7.48 33.97 2.55
CA PRO A 106 -6.90 33.80 3.89
C PRO A 106 -7.28 32.49 4.57
N GLU A 107 -8.53 32.05 4.43
CA GLU A 107 -9.05 30.83 5.07
C GLU A 107 -8.37 29.57 4.50
N PHE A 108 -8.02 29.59 3.21
CA PHE A 108 -7.26 28.52 2.58
C PHE A 108 -5.80 28.50 3.05
N LEU A 109 -5.19 29.68 3.21
CA LEU A 109 -3.84 29.79 3.76
C LEU A 109 -3.76 29.28 5.20
N GLU A 110 -4.76 29.56 6.03
CA GLU A 110 -4.87 29.00 7.38
C GLU A 110 -5.01 27.48 7.38
N PHE A 111 -5.77 26.92 6.44
CA PHE A 111 -5.96 25.48 6.29
C PHE A 111 -4.67 24.74 5.87
N ILE A 112 -3.90 25.29 4.92
CA ILE A 112 -2.68 24.63 4.41
C ILE A 112 -1.43 24.91 5.25
N ARG A 113 -1.49 25.85 6.21
CA ARG A 113 -0.36 26.14 7.07
C ARG A 113 -0.07 24.91 7.94
N PRO A 114 1.18 24.42 7.97
CA PRO A 114 1.57 23.44 8.97
C PRO A 114 1.36 24.09 10.34
N VAL A 115 0.68 23.38 11.25
CA VAL A 115 0.55 23.80 12.64
C VAL A 115 1.96 23.82 13.22
N LYS A 116 2.59 25.00 13.25
CA LYS A 116 3.78 25.22 14.07
C LYS A 116 3.30 25.17 15.51
N ASP A 117 3.82 24.23 16.29
CA ASP A 117 3.78 24.32 17.75
C ASP A 117 4.23 25.72 18.16
N ALA A 118 3.44 26.35 19.02
CA ALA A 118 3.58 27.76 19.42
C ALA A 118 4.80 28.05 20.31
N THR A 119 5.88 27.28 20.20
CA THR A 119 7.05 27.37 21.09
C THR A 119 8.37 27.72 20.43
N ASP A 120 8.47 27.94 19.12
CA ASP A 120 9.73 28.46 18.55
C ASP A 120 9.51 29.54 17.49
N ALA A 121 9.57 30.78 17.97
CA ALA A 121 9.78 31.95 17.14
C ALA A 121 11.29 32.21 17.03
N SER A 122 11.93 31.76 15.94
CA SER A 122 13.03 32.47 15.27
C SER A 122 13.48 31.78 13.96
N ALA A 123 13.62 32.61 12.93
CA ALA A 123 14.46 32.48 11.73
C ALA A 123 14.03 31.51 10.59
N ASP A 124 13.51 32.14 9.52
CA ASP A 124 14.03 32.11 8.13
C ASP A 124 14.62 30.79 7.61
N THR A 125 14.12 30.15 6.56
CA THR A 125 13.98 30.70 5.21
C THR A 125 13.14 29.76 4.35
N ALA A 126 12.56 30.33 3.30
CA ALA A 126 11.87 29.65 2.21
C ALA A 126 12.55 28.35 1.74
N LYS A 127 11.80 27.24 1.79
CA LYS A 127 11.78 26.14 0.81
C LYS A 127 10.76 25.10 1.26
N THR A 128 9.58 25.14 0.65
CA THR A 128 8.91 24.00 -0.01
C THR A 128 7.55 24.48 -0.49
N THR A 129 7.54 25.24 -1.59
CA THR A 129 6.48 25.03 -2.59
C THR A 129 6.75 23.67 -3.22
N HIS A 130 6.37 22.60 -2.51
CA HIS A 130 5.93 21.43 -3.23
C HIS A 130 4.52 21.78 -3.71
N GLU A 131 4.41 22.09 -5.00
CA GLU A 131 3.20 21.77 -5.75
C GLU A 131 3.04 20.25 -5.70
N ASP A 132 2.69 19.72 -4.53
CA ASP A 132 2.40 18.29 -4.40
C ASP A 132 1.05 18.06 -5.08
N ASP A 133 1.13 17.52 -6.28
CA ASP A 133 0.02 16.98 -7.06
C ASP A 133 -0.62 15.74 -6.41
N THR A 134 -0.12 15.34 -5.24
CA THR A 134 -0.63 14.21 -4.46
C THR A 134 -1.47 14.71 -3.29
N THR A 135 -2.51 13.95 -2.97
CA THR A 135 -3.35 14.20 -1.80
C THR A 135 -2.60 13.85 -0.52
N PRO A 136 -2.93 14.45 0.64
CA PRO A 136 -2.28 14.12 1.91
C PRO A 136 -2.27 12.62 2.26
N ASP A 137 -3.34 11.87 1.95
CA ASP A 137 -3.36 10.41 2.14
C ASP A 137 -2.34 9.69 1.25
N GLU A 138 -2.15 10.15 0.00
CA GLU A 138 -1.14 9.61 -0.91
C GLU A 138 0.28 9.94 -0.41
N GLN A 139 0.50 11.12 0.16
CA GLN A 139 1.78 11.49 0.79
C GLN A 139 2.10 10.59 1.99
N ILE A 140 1.15 10.39 2.90
CA ILE A 140 1.29 9.49 4.06
C ILE A 140 1.61 8.07 3.59
N LYS A 141 0.88 7.58 2.57
CA LYS A 141 1.11 6.24 2.00
C LYS A 141 2.50 6.12 1.38
N SER A 142 2.93 7.11 0.60
CA SER A 142 4.27 7.12 0.00
C SER A 142 5.35 7.10 1.08
N ALA A 143 5.24 7.95 2.09
CA ALA A 143 6.15 7.97 3.23
C ALA A 143 6.18 6.62 3.96
N TRP A 144 5.01 5.99 4.19
CA TRP A 144 4.92 4.67 4.79
C TRP A 144 5.60 3.58 3.95
N GLN A 145 5.43 3.60 2.62
CA GLN A 145 6.09 2.66 1.71
C GLN A 145 7.61 2.84 1.71
N THR A 146 8.09 4.08 1.75
CA THR A 146 9.53 4.38 1.87
C THR A 146 10.09 3.86 3.20
N LEU A 147 9.41 4.12 4.31
CA LEU A 147 9.82 3.63 5.63
C LEU A 147 9.88 2.10 5.68
N ASN A 148 8.85 1.43 5.16
CA ASN A 148 8.83 -0.04 5.13
C ASN A 148 9.88 -0.64 4.20
N SER A 149 10.16 0.01 3.06
CA SER A 149 11.19 -0.47 2.13
C SER A 149 12.58 -0.37 2.77
N ALA A 150 12.87 0.77 3.42
CA ALA A 150 14.11 0.94 4.17
C ALA A 150 14.24 -0.07 5.32
N LEU A 151 13.16 -0.28 6.09
CA LEU A 151 13.13 -1.28 7.15
C LEU A 151 13.37 -2.71 6.61
N ALA A 152 12.79 -3.05 5.46
CA ALA A 152 12.97 -4.36 4.84
C ALA A 152 14.44 -4.60 4.42
N GLU A 153 15.11 -3.59 3.87
CA GLU A 153 16.53 -3.62 3.54
C GLU A 153 17.41 -3.81 4.80
N ASP A 154 17.15 -3.05 5.86
CA ASP A 154 17.87 -3.20 7.13
C ASP A 154 17.66 -4.59 7.75
N LEU A 155 16.43 -5.10 7.71
CA LEU A 155 16.05 -6.39 8.27
C LEU A 155 16.75 -7.54 7.55
N ILE A 156 16.78 -7.53 6.22
CA ILE A 156 17.44 -8.61 5.46
C ILE A 156 18.95 -8.61 5.67
N GLU A 157 19.59 -7.44 5.82
CA GLU A 157 21.01 -7.33 6.16
C GLU A 157 21.32 -7.89 7.55
N LEU A 158 20.42 -7.72 8.53
CA LEU A 158 20.55 -8.37 9.82
C LEU A 158 20.43 -9.89 9.71
N VAL A 159 19.46 -10.39 8.95
CA VAL A 159 19.27 -11.85 8.74
C VAL A 159 20.48 -12.47 8.05
N LYS A 160 21.07 -11.81 7.04
CA LYS A 160 22.29 -12.28 6.37
C LYS A 160 23.46 -12.47 7.33
N LYS A 161 23.56 -11.69 8.41
CA LYS A 161 24.62 -11.79 9.42
C LYS A 161 24.41 -12.94 10.42
N GLN A 162 23.24 -13.55 10.47
CA GLN A 162 22.93 -14.65 11.37
C GLN A 162 23.44 -16.00 10.87
N THR A 163 23.43 -17.02 11.73
CA THR A 163 23.85 -18.37 11.36
C THR A 163 22.86 -19.05 10.40
N PRO A 164 23.29 -20.05 9.61
CA PRO A 164 22.38 -20.86 8.80
C PRO A 164 21.24 -21.49 9.62
N GLN A 165 21.56 -21.99 10.82
CA GLN A 165 20.57 -22.60 11.73
C GLN A 165 19.53 -21.59 12.20
N PHE A 166 19.94 -20.35 12.47
CA PHE A 166 18.99 -19.28 12.79
C PHE A 166 18.05 -19.01 11.61
N PHE A 167 18.59 -18.98 10.38
CA PHE A 167 17.80 -18.72 9.18
C PHE A 167 16.74 -19.81 8.93
N GLU A 168 17.09 -21.07 9.13
CA GLU A 168 16.14 -22.19 9.04
C GLU A 168 14.99 -22.05 10.03
N VAL A 169 15.31 -21.74 11.30
CA VAL A 169 14.30 -21.48 12.34
C VAL A 169 13.43 -20.29 11.98
N LEU A 170 14.03 -19.20 11.48
CA LEU A 170 13.30 -18.00 11.05
C LEU A 170 12.28 -18.30 9.95
N VAL A 171 12.68 -19.08 8.94
CA VAL A 171 11.80 -19.49 7.83
C VAL A 171 10.59 -20.26 8.35
N VAL A 172 10.80 -21.20 9.28
CA VAL A 172 9.71 -21.93 9.93
C VAL A 172 8.78 -21.00 10.69
N GLN A 173 9.34 -20.09 11.51
CA GLN A 173 8.56 -19.12 12.28
C GLN A 173 7.75 -18.19 11.36
N MET A 174 8.31 -17.78 10.22
CA MET A 174 7.61 -16.99 9.21
C MET A 174 6.42 -17.77 8.64
N MET A 175 6.61 -19.04 8.24
CA MET A 175 5.51 -19.87 7.74
C MET A 175 4.40 -20.04 8.80
N GLN A 176 4.76 -20.24 10.06
CA GLN A 176 3.80 -20.32 11.17
C GLN A 176 3.04 -19.01 11.39
N ALA A 177 3.73 -17.86 11.33
CA ALA A 177 3.11 -16.54 11.47
C ALA A 177 2.16 -16.20 10.30
N MET A 178 2.35 -16.84 9.15
CA MET A 178 1.42 -16.80 8.01
C MET A 178 0.21 -17.73 8.17
N GLY A 179 0.19 -18.60 9.18
CA GLY A 179 -0.92 -19.51 9.50
C GLY A 179 -0.72 -20.97 9.08
N TYR A 180 0.45 -21.34 8.56
CA TYR A 180 0.78 -22.74 8.24
C TYR A 180 1.18 -23.52 9.51
N GLY A 181 1.00 -24.85 9.51
CA GLY A 181 1.47 -25.74 10.60
C GLY A 181 0.43 -26.14 11.66
N GLY A 182 -0.82 -25.65 11.60
CA GLY A 182 -1.91 -26.11 12.45
C GLY A 182 -1.86 -25.71 13.94
N TRP A 183 -2.94 -25.97 14.69
CA TRP A 183 -3.18 -25.46 16.06
C TRP A 183 -2.87 -26.43 17.22
N SER A 184 -2.54 -27.70 16.96
CA SER A 184 -2.25 -28.66 18.03
C SER A 184 -0.81 -28.57 18.51
N LYS A 185 -0.58 -28.74 19.82
CA LYS A 185 0.76 -28.89 20.41
C LYS A 185 1.55 -30.07 19.83
N ASP A 186 0.88 -31.02 19.18
CA ASP A 186 1.50 -32.13 18.44
C ASP A 186 1.57 -31.89 16.91
N SER A 187 0.77 -30.96 16.36
CA SER A 187 0.81 -30.60 14.92
C SER A 187 1.73 -29.42 14.62
N GLY A 188 1.92 -28.52 15.59
CA GLY A 188 2.83 -27.37 15.51
C GLY A 188 4.32 -27.74 15.61
N SER A 189 4.61 -29.01 15.86
CA SER A 189 5.95 -29.62 15.93
C SER A 189 6.27 -30.51 14.72
N ALA A 190 5.50 -30.43 13.63
CA ALA A 190 5.74 -31.22 12.42
C ALA A 190 6.90 -30.72 11.55
N THR A 191 7.76 -29.83 12.06
CA THR A 191 9.05 -29.53 11.42
C THR A 191 10.05 -30.62 11.75
N GLN A 192 10.01 -31.69 10.97
CA GLN A 192 11.12 -32.63 10.94
C GLN A 192 12.25 -31.98 10.14
N TYR A 193 13.29 -31.51 10.82
CA TYR A 193 14.51 -31.05 10.16
C TYR A 193 15.18 -32.27 9.53
N THR A 194 15.14 -32.36 8.20
CA THR A 194 15.71 -33.48 7.47
C THR A 194 16.89 -32.96 6.68
N GLY A 195 18.13 -33.02 7.18
CA GLY A 195 19.34 -32.62 6.43
C GLY A 195 19.68 -33.54 5.24
N ASP A 196 18.67 -33.98 4.49
CA ASP A 196 18.72 -34.94 3.40
C ASP A 196 18.43 -34.24 2.08
N GLY A 197 19.45 -34.17 1.21
CA GLY A 197 19.27 -33.92 -0.22
C GLY A 197 18.77 -32.54 -0.65
N GLY A 198 18.70 -31.56 0.27
CA GLY A 198 18.18 -30.23 -0.03
C GLY A 198 16.69 -30.09 0.28
N ILE A 199 16.27 -30.50 1.49
CA ILE A 199 15.05 -30.07 2.17
C ILE A 199 15.51 -29.61 3.56
N ASP A 200 15.12 -28.43 4.03
CA ASP A 200 15.52 -27.93 5.35
C ASP A 200 14.35 -27.96 6.35
N GLY A 201 13.11 -28.12 5.88
CA GLY A 201 11.95 -28.20 6.75
C GLY A 201 10.72 -28.77 6.08
N ILE A 202 9.75 -29.17 6.89
CA ILE A 202 8.47 -29.73 6.47
C ILE A 202 7.39 -29.03 7.29
N ILE A 203 6.35 -28.52 6.64
CA ILE A 203 5.23 -27.86 7.32
C ILE A 203 3.90 -28.26 6.70
N ASN A 204 2.88 -28.47 7.52
CA ASN A 204 1.54 -28.78 7.02
C ASN A 204 0.83 -27.51 6.53
N GLU A 205 0.12 -27.63 5.42
CA GLU A 205 -0.67 -26.54 4.87
C GLU A 205 -1.93 -26.26 5.71
N ASP A 206 -2.49 -27.33 6.26
CA ASP A 206 -3.71 -27.32 7.03
C ASP A 206 -3.53 -27.98 8.41
N PRO A 207 -4.39 -27.68 9.39
CA PRO A 207 -4.29 -28.26 10.73
C PRO A 207 -4.46 -29.78 10.81
N LEU A 208 -5.09 -30.41 9.82
CA LEU A 208 -5.30 -31.85 9.75
C LEU A 208 -4.08 -32.57 9.13
N GLY A 209 -3.14 -31.83 8.53
CA GLY A 209 -1.94 -32.38 7.90
C GLY A 209 -2.23 -33.20 6.65
N LEU A 210 -3.31 -32.86 5.92
CA LEU A 210 -3.67 -33.55 4.69
C LEU A 210 -2.72 -33.20 3.54
N GLU A 211 -2.23 -31.97 3.53
CA GLU A 211 -1.22 -31.51 2.59
C GLU A 211 0.03 -30.99 3.30
N THR A 212 1.19 -31.41 2.80
CA THR A 212 2.50 -31.06 3.35
C THR A 212 3.29 -30.22 2.35
N ILE A 213 3.91 -29.17 2.85
CA ILE A 213 4.76 -28.23 2.15
C ILE A 213 6.20 -28.46 2.60
N TYR A 214 7.08 -28.66 1.65
CA TYR A 214 8.51 -28.83 1.90
C TYR A 214 9.23 -27.50 1.74
N LEU A 215 10.16 -27.21 2.65
CA LEU A 215 10.86 -25.94 2.72
C LEU A 215 12.34 -26.15 2.41
N GLN A 216 12.91 -25.25 1.62
CA GLN A 216 14.36 -25.09 1.48
C GLN A 216 14.73 -23.66 1.83
N ALA A 217 15.74 -23.47 2.67
CA ALA A 217 16.23 -22.19 3.16
C ALA A 217 17.72 -22.02 2.78
N LYS A 218 18.01 -21.24 1.74
CA LYS A 218 19.39 -20.90 1.38
C LYS A 218 19.79 -19.49 1.79
N ARG A 219 20.66 -19.38 2.79
CA ARG A 219 21.29 -18.12 3.20
C ARG A 219 22.47 -17.80 2.28
N TYR A 220 22.30 -16.83 1.38
CA TYR A 220 23.35 -16.24 0.54
C TYR A 220 23.44 -14.73 0.76
N THR A 221 24.64 -14.16 0.66
CA THR A 221 24.83 -12.71 0.79
C THR A 221 24.55 -12.01 -0.53
N ASP A 222 25.33 -12.35 -1.57
CA ASP A 222 25.37 -11.61 -2.85
C ASP A 222 25.12 -12.50 -4.07
N ALA A 223 25.38 -13.80 -3.93
CA ALA A 223 25.18 -14.78 -4.99
C ALA A 223 23.67 -14.98 -5.24
N ALA A 224 23.26 -14.90 -6.50
CA ALA A 224 21.90 -15.24 -6.90
C ALA A 224 21.72 -16.77 -6.85
N VAL A 225 20.53 -17.21 -6.41
CA VAL A 225 20.13 -18.61 -6.49
C VAL A 225 19.80 -18.95 -7.95
N GLY A 226 20.50 -19.93 -8.50
CA GLY A 226 20.40 -20.30 -9.90
C GLY A 226 19.46 -21.47 -10.14
N ARG A 227 19.20 -21.75 -11.43
CA ARG A 227 18.44 -22.93 -11.86
C ARG A 227 18.96 -24.26 -11.24
N PRO A 228 20.28 -24.51 -11.10
CA PRO A 228 20.77 -25.76 -10.50
C PRO A 228 20.28 -25.98 -9.06
N ASP A 229 20.21 -24.92 -8.25
CA ASP A 229 19.72 -25.00 -6.88
C ASP A 229 18.24 -25.39 -6.85
N ILE A 230 17.43 -24.78 -7.72
CA ILE A 230 16.00 -25.08 -7.83
C ILE A 230 15.77 -26.49 -8.38
N GLN A 231 16.56 -26.93 -9.36
CA GLN A 231 16.50 -28.29 -9.90
C GLN A 231 16.83 -29.34 -8.84
N ALA A 232 17.84 -29.09 -8.00
CA ALA A 232 18.18 -29.97 -6.89
C ALA A 232 17.00 -30.08 -5.91
N PHE A 233 16.39 -28.95 -5.53
CA PHE A 233 15.22 -28.94 -4.67
C PHE A 233 14.03 -29.69 -5.28
N VAL A 234 13.70 -29.45 -6.55
CA VAL A 234 12.64 -30.17 -7.27
C VAL A 234 12.92 -31.67 -7.35
N GLY A 235 14.18 -32.06 -7.51
CA GLY A 235 14.62 -33.46 -7.44
C GLY A 235 14.38 -34.08 -6.06
N ALA A 236 14.68 -33.35 -4.98
CA ALA A 236 14.39 -33.78 -3.61
C ALA A 236 12.88 -33.95 -3.36
N LEU A 237 12.05 -33.03 -3.88
CA LEU A 237 10.59 -33.16 -3.83
C LEU A 237 10.10 -34.43 -4.55
N GLU A 238 10.69 -34.79 -5.69
CA GLU A 238 10.34 -36.01 -6.42
C GLU A 238 10.62 -37.27 -5.60
N MET A 239 11.78 -37.34 -4.93
CA MET A 239 12.12 -38.46 -4.05
C MET A 239 11.14 -38.62 -2.89
N LYS A 240 10.57 -37.53 -2.38
CA LYS A 240 9.55 -37.54 -1.33
C LYS A 240 8.10 -37.61 -1.87
N ARG A 241 7.91 -37.71 -3.20
CA ARG A 241 6.60 -37.65 -3.88
C ARG A 241 5.77 -36.42 -3.50
N ALA A 242 6.45 -35.32 -3.19
CA ALA A 242 5.86 -34.07 -2.77
C ALA A 242 5.38 -33.24 -3.96
N ARG A 243 4.23 -32.59 -3.81
CA ARG A 243 3.62 -31.73 -4.85
C ARG A 243 3.86 -30.24 -4.64
N LYS A 244 4.11 -29.83 -3.39
CA LYS A 244 4.23 -28.43 -2.96
C LYS A 244 5.57 -28.20 -2.27
N GLY A 245 6.20 -27.08 -2.60
CA GLY A 245 7.43 -26.67 -1.94
C GLY A 245 7.61 -25.16 -1.94
N VAL A 246 8.35 -24.65 -0.96
CA VAL A 246 8.76 -23.25 -0.88
C VAL A 246 10.26 -23.20 -0.78
N PHE A 247 10.89 -22.43 -1.67
CA PHE A 247 12.32 -22.15 -1.62
C PHE A 247 12.50 -20.70 -1.17
N ILE A 248 13.13 -20.51 -0.02
CA ILE A 248 13.40 -19.22 0.59
C ILE A 248 14.90 -18.92 0.50
N THR A 249 15.25 -17.69 0.14
CA THR A 249 16.64 -17.22 0.19
C THR A 249 16.73 -15.80 0.72
N THR A 250 17.87 -15.46 1.34
CA THR A 250 18.20 -14.07 1.72
C THR A 250 18.71 -13.22 0.55
N SER A 251 18.87 -13.82 -0.63
CA SER A 251 19.37 -13.17 -1.86
C SER A 251 18.26 -13.09 -2.92
N ARG A 252 18.62 -13.03 -4.20
CA ARG A 252 17.71 -13.00 -5.35
C ARG A 252 17.76 -14.31 -6.14
N PHE A 253 16.70 -14.59 -6.89
CA PHE A 253 16.71 -15.67 -7.89
C PHE A 253 17.20 -15.16 -9.25
N SER A 254 17.88 -16.00 -10.00
CA SER A 254 18.19 -15.71 -11.40
C SER A 254 16.93 -15.81 -12.26
N ARG A 255 16.92 -15.14 -13.43
CA ARG A 255 15.83 -15.23 -14.39
C ARG A 255 15.58 -16.68 -14.82
N ASP A 256 16.65 -17.43 -15.09
CA ASP A 256 16.58 -18.85 -15.45
C ASP A 256 15.94 -19.72 -14.35
N ALA A 257 16.12 -19.36 -13.07
CA ALA A 257 15.50 -20.06 -11.96
C ALA A 257 13.98 -19.82 -11.91
N LEU A 258 13.56 -18.56 -12.11
CA LEU A 258 12.15 -18.17 -12.20
C LEU A 258 11.47 -18.83 -13.41
N ASP A 259 12.10 -18.75 -14.57
CA ASP A 259 11.60 -19.34 -15.82
C ASP A 259 11.46 -20.86 -15.66
N TYR A 260 12.42 -21.54 -15.02
CA TYR A 260 12.34 -22.98 -14.76
C TYR A 260 11.13 -23.36 -13.90
N VAL A 261 10.83 -22.61 -12.84
CA VAL A 261 9.67 -22.89 -11.97
C VAL A 261 8.34 -22.75 -12.72
N SER A 262 8.25 -21.86 -13.71
CA SER A 262 7.03 -21.73 -14.51
C SER A 262 6.79 -22.89 -15.48
N LEU A 263 7.80 -23.73 -15.73
CA LEU A 263 7.73 -24.86 -16.68
C LEU A 263 7.45 -26.21 -16.02
N ILE A 264 7.52 -26.31 -14.69
CA ILE A 264 7.34 -27.58 -13.96
C ILE A 264 5.90 -27.76 -13.49
N GLU A 265 5.44 -29.01 -13.40
CA GLU A 265 4.08 -29.32 -12.91
C GLU A 265 3.91 -29.12 -11.39
N LYS A 266 5.01 -29.20 -10.62
CA LYS A 266 4.98 -29.03 -9.16
C LYS A 266 4.74 -27.58 -8.78
N LYS A 267 4.01 -27.35 -7.68
CA LYS A 267 3.78 -26.03 -7.12
C LYS A 267 4.96 -25.62 -6.25
N VAL A 268 5.97 -24.98 -6.85
CA VAL A 268 7.11 -24.41 -6.13
C VAL A 268 6.95 -22.90 -6.03
N VAL A 269 6.95 -22.38 -4.81
CA VAL A 269 6.97 -20.93 -4.55
C VAL A 269 8.39 -20.50 -4.22
N LEU A 270 8.83 -19.41 -4.85
CA LEU A 270 10.14 -18.81 -4.60
C LEU A 270 9.95 -17.54 -3.78
N ILE A 271 10.63 -17.43 -2.63
CA ILE A 271 10.62 -16.26 -1.75
C ILE A 271 12.03 -15.71 -1.67
N ASP A 272 12.25 -14.54 -2.25
CA ASP A 272 13.56 -13.88 -2.23
C ASP A 272 13.75 -13.03 -0.96
N GLY A 273 14.94 -12.45 -0.80
CA GLY A 273 15.28 -11.71 0.42
C GLY A 273 14.39 -10.49 0.66
N LYS A 274 13.94 -9.83 -0.41
CA LYS A 274 13.05 -8.67 -0.31
C LYS A 274 11.66 -9.12 0.15
N GLN A 275 11.10 -10.13 -0.53
CA GLN A 275 9.80 -10.71 -0.18
C GLN A 275 9.79 -11.28 1.24
N LEU A 276 10.87 -11.95 1.66
CA LEU A 276 11.02 -12.45 3.01
C LEU A 276 10.93 -11.31 4.04
N ALA A 277 11.66 -10.21 3.83
CA ALA A 277 11.64 -9.08 4.76
C ALA A 277 10.26 -8.39 4.80
N GLU A 278 9.59 -8.24 3.65
CA GLU A 278 8.21 -7.74 3.58
C GLU A 278 7.23 -8.64 4.34
N LEU A 279 7.38 -9.97 4.23
CA LEU A 279 6.58 -10.94 4.98
C LEU A 279 6.87 -10.87 6.47
N MET A 280 8.14 -10.74 6.87
CA MET A 280 8.52 -10.55 8.27
C MET A 280 7.86 -9.30 8.87
N ILE A 281 7.89 -8.16 8.16
CA ILE A 281 7.24 -6.92 8.61
C ILE A 281 5.73 -7.13 8.71
N LYS A 282 5.11 -7.67 7.66
CA LYS A 282 3.65 -7.90 7.60
C LYS A 282 3.14 -8.79 8.73
N HIS A 283 3.91 -9.79 9.12
CA HIS A 283 3.55 -10.77 10.14
C HIS A 283 4.18 -10.48 11.52
N ASN A 284 4.74 -9.28 11.72
CA ASN A 284 5.37 -8.82 12.97
C ASN A 284 6.50 -9.74 13.47
N LEU A 285 7.26 -10.35 12.56
CA LEU A 285 8.39 -11.23 12.89
C LEU A 285 9.70 -10.43 12.90
N GLY A 286 10.36 -10.36 14.05
CA GLY A 286 11.63 -9.63 14.19
C GLY A 286 11.50 -8.10 14.16
N VAL A 287 10.27 -7.57 14.21
CA VAL A 287 9.98 -6.14 14.24
C VAL A 287 8.97 -5.83 15.35
N SER A 288 8.87 -4.55 15.75
CA SER A 288 7.89 -4.08 16.73
C SER A 288 7.28 -2.75 16.29
N VAL A 289 6.04 -2.50 16.69
CA VAL A 289 5.36 -1.23 16.41
C VAL A 289 5.99 -0.13 17.25
N LYS A 290 6.64 0.84 16.59
CA LYS A 290 7.24 2.00 17.26
C LYS A 290 6.17 3.02 17.67
N GLU A 291 5.27 3.36 16.75
CA GLU A 291 4.24 4.40 16.89
C GLU A 291 2.98 4.04 16.08
N THR A 292 1.83 4.63 16.42
CA THR A 292 0.57 4.44 15.70
C THR A 292 -0.11 5.78 15.44
N TYR A 293 -0.41 6.06 14.17
CA TYR A 293 -1.13 7.25 13.72
C TYR A 293 -2.55 6.86 13.30
N GLN A 294 -3.57 7.59 13.78
CA GLN A 294 -4.98 7.32 13.46
C GLN A 294 -5.58 8.43 12.60
N VAL A 295 -6.12 8.08 11.43
CA VAL A 295 -6.92 8.98 10.59
C VAL A 295 -8.39 8.78 10.92
N LYS A 296 -9.09 9.85 11.32
CA LYS A 296 -10.53 9.82 11.65
C LYS A 296 -11.35 10.32 10.46
N ALA A 297 -12.55 9.76 10.30
CA ALA A 297 -13.54 10.23 9.35
C ALA A 297 -14.82 10.63 10.09
N ILE A 298 -15.63 11.50 9.48
CA ILE A 298 -16.96 11.83 10.00
C ILE A 298 -17.80 10.56 9.97
N ASP A 299 -18.46 10.28 11.10
CA ASP A 299 -19.53 9.30 11.18
C ASP A 299 -20.84 9.97 10.75
N SER A 300 -21.24 9.75 9.51
CA SER A 300 -22.44 10.39 8.95
C SER A 300 -23.72 10.00 9.69
N ASP A 301 -23.79 8.79 10.23
CA ASP A 301 -24.97 8.28 10.92
C ASP A 301 -25.20 9.02 12.24
N TYR A 302 -24.12 9.47 12.89
CA TYR A 302 -24.20 10.31 14.10
C TYR A 302 -24.85 11.68 13.84
N PHE A 303 -24.74 12.22 12.63
CA PHE A 303 -25.25 13.55 12.26
C PHE A 303 -26.51 13.51 11.39
N ALA A 304 -27.09 12.33 11.15
CA ALA A 304 -28.41 12.22 10.55
C ALA A 304 -29.47 12.54 11.61
N GLU A 305 -30.21 13.63 11.44
CA GLU A 305 -31.45 13.86 12.20
C GLU A 305 -32.53 12.90 11.66
N ASP A 306 -33.27 12.23 12.56
CA ASP A 306 -34.40 11.34 12.24
C ASP A 306 -35.51 12.04 11.42
#